data_AF-A0A349JRM5-F1
#
_entry.id   AF-A0A349JRM5-F1
#
_cell.length_a   1.000
_cell.length_b   1.000
_cell.length_c   1.000
_cell.angle_alpha   90.00
_cell.angle_beta   90.00
_cell.angle_gamma   90.00
#
_symmetry.space_group_name_H-M   'P 1'
#
loop_
_entity.id
_entity.type
_entity.pdbx_description
1 polymer ?
#
loop_
_entity_poly.entity_id
_entity_poly.type
_entity_poly.pdbx_seq_one_letter_code
_entity_poly.pdbx_strand_id
1 'polypeptide(L)'
;MATIVSAKGSVPRGVGAKMLVDPGEDLVGTVGGGCGEGEVIEAALEVIKTGEPQLVRVDLTEDLLSLSPAVCGGTMEIFVEAVSESRTSERRASTARPDSLPPTARSGEGLHAVPDP
;
A
#
# COMPACT_ATOMS: atom_id res chain seq x y z
N MET A 1 0.03 7.82 2.81
CA MET A 1 -0.59 7.64 1.48
C MET A 1 0.26 8.32 0.44
N ALA A 2 0.59 7.62 -0.64
CA ALA A 2 1.28 8.15 -1.80
C ALA A 2 0.29 8.27 -2.97
N THR A 3 0.35 9.38 -3.72
CA THR A 3 -0.49 9.64 -4.89
C THR A 3 0.34 10.19 -6.03
N ILE A 4 0.22 9.63 -7.23
CA ILE A 4 0.83 10.22 -8.42
C ILE A 4 0.08 11.51 -8.77
N VAL A 5 0.77 12.65 -8.72
CA VAL A 5 0.19 13.97 -8.99
C VAL A 5 0.60 14.53 -10.35
N SER A 6 1.69 14.01 -10.93
CA SER A 6 2.19 14.39 -12.25
C SER A 6 2.85 13.19 -12.93
N ALA A 7 2.71 13.10 -14.25
CA ALA A 7 3.36 12.09 -15.05
C ALA A 7 3.70 12.64 -16.44
N LYS A 8 4.87 12.28 -16.97
CA LYS A 8 5.35 12.63 -18.32
C LYS A 8 5.99 11.41 -18.97
N GLY A 9 5.71 11.19 -20.25
CA GLY A 9 6.23 10.02 -20.97
C GLY A 9 5.49 8.73 -20.61
N SER A 10 6.14 7.59 -20.84
CA SER A 10 5.56 6.26 -20.54
C SER A 10 5.83 5.91 -19.07
N VAL A 11 4.77 5.77 -18.28
CA VAL A 11 4.84 5.42 -16.86
C VAL A 11 3.91 4.23 -16.58
N PRO A 12 4.23 3.36 -15.60
CA PRO A 12 3.46 2.14 -15.33
C PRO A 12 2.07 2.42 -14.74
N ARG A 13 1.89 3.58 -14.09
CA ARG A 13 0.62 4.06 -13.54
C ARG A 13 0.43 5.54 -13.84
N GLY A 14 -0.79 5.92 -14.15
CA GLY A 14 -1.15 7.31 -14.43
C GLY A 14 -1.40 8.15 -13.18
N VAL A 15 -1.52 9.47 -13.38
CA VAL A 15 -1.94 10.44 -12.36
C VAL A 15 -3.21 9.97 -11.66
N GLY A 16 -3.24 10.10 -10.34
CA GLY A 16 -4.34 9.66 -9.48
C GLY A 16 -4.21 8.24 -8.96
N ALA A 17 -3.25 7.43 -9.45
CA ALA A 17 -2.92 6.16 -8.81
C ALA A 17 -2.41 6.41 -7.38
N LYS A 18 -2.79 5.51 -6.47
CA LYS A 18 -2.51 5.62 -5.05
C LYS A 18 -1.91 4.35 -4.49
N MET A 19 -1.09 4.54 -3.46
CA MET A 19 -0.54 3.47 -2.63
C MET A 19 -0.68 3.88 -1.15
N LEU A 20 -1.21 2.98 -0.34
CA LEU A 20 -1.19 3.09 1.11
C LEU A 20 -0.03 2.26 1.63
N VAL A 21 0.70 2.86 2.56
CA VAL A 21 1.84 2.25 3.25
C VAL A 21 1.47 2.19 4.72
N ASP A 22 1.35 0.98 5.25
CA ASP A 22 1.21 0.72 6.67
C ASP A 22 2.60 0.43 7.25
N PRO A 23 3.01 1.09 8.36
CA PRO A 23 4.27 0.74 9.03
C PRO A 23 4.29 -0.71 9.57
N GLY A 24 3.15 -1.38 9.67
CA GLY A 24 2.97 -2.79 10.09
C GLY A 24 3.16 -3.84 8.98
N GLU A 25 3.85 -3.49 7.89
CA GLU A 25 4.22 -4.36 6.75
C GLU A 25 3.16 -4.56 5.65
N ASP A 26 2.00 -3.90 5.75
CA ASP A 26 0.97 -3.97 4.72
C ASP A 26 1.07 -2.83 3.68
N LEU A 27 0.91 -3.19 2.41
CA LEU A 27 0.81 -2.25 1.28
C LEU A 27 -0.52 -2.46 0.55
N VAL A 28 -1.23 -1.37 0.23
CA VAL A 28 -2.46 -1.43 -0.56
C VAL A 28 -2.37 -0.51 -1.77
N GLY A 29 -2.53 -1.09 -2.96
CA GLY A 29 -2.32 -0.38 -4.22
C GLY A 29 -0.85 -0.31 -4.60
N THR A 30 -0.54 0.47 -5.64
CA THR A 30 0.82 0.61 -6.18
C THR A 30 0.89 1.89 -7.02
N VAL A 31 2.06 2.52 -7.02
CA VAL A 31 2.39 3.65 -7.91
C VAL A 31 3.17 3.21 -9.16
N GLY A 32 3.44 1.92 -9.33
CA GLY A 32 4.15 1.43 -10.51
C GLY A 32 4.91 0.12 -10.34
N GLY A 33 5.26 -0.27 -9.12
CA GLY A 33 6.20 -1.36 -8.85
C GLY A 33 7.65 -1.01 -9.23
N GLY A 34 8.58 -1.89 -8.88
CA GLY A 34 10.00 -1.76 -9.26
C GLY A 34 10.80 -0.80 -8.37
N CYS A 35 11.97 -0.36 -8.86
CA CYS A 35 12.94 0.41 -8.08
C CYS A 35 12.34 1.69 -7.47
N GLY A 36 11.56 2.44 -8.26
CA GLY A 36 10.94 3.69 -7.78
C GLY A 36 9.84 3.50 -6.73
N GLU A 37 9.30 2.28 -6.54
CA GLU A 37 8.32 2.03 -5.48
C GLU A 37 8.99 1.98 -4.09
N GLY A 38 10.23 1.49 -4.00
CA GLY A 38 11.00 1.44 -2.76
C GLY A 38 11.25 2.83 -2.17
N GLU A 39 11.69 3.78 -3.00
CA GLU A 39 11.91 5.18 -2.61
C GLU A 39 10.63 5.85 -2.07
N VAL A 40 9.48 5.54 -2.69
CA VAL A 40 8.18 6.06 -2.25
C VAL A 40 7.76 5.44 -0.91
N ILE A 41 8.06 4.16 -0.66
CA ILE A 41 7.80 3.49 0.62
C ILE A 41 8.66 4.13 1.72
N GLU A 42 9.95 4.34 1.48
CA GLU A 42 10.85 5.00 2.45
C GLU A 42 10.37 6.40 2.81
N ALA A 43 10.04 7.22 1.80
CA ALA A 43 9.48 8.55 2.02
C ALA A 43 8.15 8.49 2.80
N ALA A 44 7.29 7.51 2.54
CA ALA A 44 6.05 7.34 3.28
C ALA A 44 6.30 7.00 4.76
N LEU A 45 7.25 6.13 5.05
CA LEU A 45 7.63 5.81 6.44
C LEU A 45 8.21 7.03 7.16
N GLU A 46 8.97 7.89 6.47
CA GLU A 46 9.45 9.15 7.03
C GLU A 46 8.30 10.11 7.32
N VAL A 47 7.40 10.33 6.35
CA VAL A 47 6.20 11.18 6.51
C VAL A 47 5.32 10.69 7.65
N ILE A 48 5.19 9.38 7.87
CA ILE A 48 4.46 8.81 9.01
C ILE A 48 5.12 9.20 10.34
N LYS A 49 6.46 9.20 10.41
CA LYS A 49 7.21 9.55 11.62
C LYS A 49 7.21 11.04 11.91
N THR A 50 7.37 11.87 10.88
CA THR A 50 7.55 13.32 11.03
C THR A 50 6.23 14.09 10.96
N GLY A 51 5.22 13.54 10.27
CA GLY A 51 3.99 14.25 9.92
C GLY A 51 4.14 15.24 8.77
N GLU A 52 5.34 15.43 8.23
CA GLU A 52 5.64 16.42 7.20
C GLU A 52 5.47 15.79 5.80
N PRO A 53 4.56 16.30 4.95
CA PRO A 53 4.34 15.77 3.61
C PRO A 53 5.58 15.95 2.70
N GLN A 54 5.75 15.02 1.76
CA GLN A 54 6.88 15.05 0.81
C GLN A 54 6.41 14.91 -0.64
N LEU A 55 7.20 15.45 -1.57
CA LEU A 55 7.03 15.26 -3.00
C LEU A 55 8.24 14.47 -3.54
N VAL A 56 7.99 13.23 -3.99
CA VAL A 56 9.00 12.31 -4.50
C VAL A 56 8.97 12.34 -6.02
N ARG A 57 10.12 12.52 -6.67
CA ARG A 57 10.26 12.44 -8.12
C ARG A 57 10.90 11.12 -8.51
N VAL A 58 10.19 10.33 -9.31
CA VAL A 58 10.72 9.08 -9.86
C VAL A 58 11.02 9.28 -11.34
N ASP A 59 12.27 9.04 -11.72
CA ASP A 59 12.74 9.09 -13.10
C ASP A 59 13.01 7.67 -13.60
N LEU A 60 12.17 7.20 -14.53
CA LEU A 60 12.28 5.88 -15.11
C LEU A 60 13.05 5.91 -16.45
N THR A 61 13.56 7.07 -16.86
CA THR A 61 14.36 7.21 -18.08
C THR A 61 15.77 6.66 -17.92
N GLU A 62 16.33 6.64 -16.70
CA GLU A 62 17.67 6.09 -16.45
C GLU A 62 17.72 4.56 -16.54
N ASP A 63 16.59 3.89 -16.33
CA ASP A 63 16.48 2.43 -16.47
C ASP A 63 16.56 1.98 -17.95
N LEU A 64 16.61 2.91 -18.92
CA LEU A 64 16.82 2.61 -20.34
C LEU A 64 18.21 2.06 -20.64
N LEU A 65 19.16 2.21 -19.71
CA LEU A 65 20.51 1.65 -19.81
C LEU A 65 20.56 0.17 -19.40
N SER A 66 19.52 -0.35 -18.75
CA SER A 66 19.37 -1.77 -18.47
C SER A 66 18.70 -2.45 -19.69
N LEU A 67 19.24 -3.57 -20.16
CA LEU A 67 18.77 -4.31 -21.35
C LEU A 67 17.39 -4.99 -21.16
N SER A 68 16.55 -4.49 -20.26
CA SER A 68 15.23 -5.02 -19.98
C SER A 68 14.20 -4.47 -20.97
N PRO A 69 13.40 -5.30 -21.66
CA PRO A 69 12.42 -4.84 -22.66
C PRO A 69 11.18 -4.12 -22.07
N ALA A 70 11.14 -3.85 -20.76
CA ALA A 70 9.98 -3.30 -20.06
C ALA A 70 10.27 -1.94 -19.39
N VAL A 71 11.13 -1.12 -19.97
CA VAL A 71 11.48 0.19 -19.39
C VAL A 71 10.41 1.21 -19.72
N CYS A 72 9.72 1.67 -18.69
CA CYS A 72 8.84 2.83 -18.77
C CYS A 72 9.72 4.09 -18.92
N GLY A 73 9.88 4.65 -20.12
CA GLY A 73 10.75 5.82 -20.36
C GLY A 73 10.16 7.17 -19.95
N GLY A 74 9.60 7.28 -18.73
CA GLY A 74 8.87 8.45 -18.27
C GLY A 74 9.33 8.95 -16.89
N THR A 75 8.73 10.06 -16.44
CA THR A 75 8.95 10.61 -15.10
C THR A 75 7.62 10.85 -14.41
N MET A 76 7.59 10.69 -13.10
CA MET A 76 6.40 10.93 -12.29
C MET A 76 6.74 11.64 -10.99
N GLU A 77 5.79 12.43 -10.50
CA GLU A 77 5.86 13.06 -9.18
C GLU A 77 4.78 12.46 -8.29
N ILE A 78 5.18 12.03 -7.11
CA ILE A 78 4.34 11.35 -6.13
C ILE A 78 4.28 12.23 -4.88
N PHE A 79 3.08 12.68 -4.54
CA PHE A 79 2.82 13.37 -3.29
C PHE A 79 2.55 12.35 -2.18
N VAL A 80 3.25 12.49 -1.07
CA VAL A 80 3.21 11.58 0.07
C VAL A 80 2.76 12.35 1.30
N GLU A 81 1.68 11.89 1.92
CA GLU A 81 1.07 12.52 3.10
C GLU A 81 0.67 11.48 4.15
N ALA A 82 0.74 11.85 5.43
CA ALA A 82 0.23 11.03 6.52
C ALA A 82 -1.31 11.07 6.53
N VAL A 83 -1.95 9.91 6.66
CA VAL A 83 -3.40 9.83 6.81
C VAL A 83 -3.68 9.61 8.29
N SER A 84 -4.20 10.62 8.96
CA SER A 84 -4.71 10.51 10.33
C SER A 84 -6.24 10.68 10.32
N GLU A 85 -6.88 10.16 11.35
CA GLU A 85 -8.35 10.20 11.49
C GLU A 85 -8.89 11.65 11.69
N SER A 86 -8.02 12.65 11.76
CA SER A 86 -8.33 14.03 12.14
C SER A 86 -8.98 14.91 11.05
N ARG A 87 -9.57 14.35 9.99
CA ARG A 87 -10.23 15.18 8.94
C ARG A 87 -11.55 14.62 8.41
N THR A 88 -12.29 13.87 9.23
CA THR A 88 -13.62 13.37 8.82
C THR A 88 -14.68 13.45 9.91
N SER A 89 -14.81 14.58 10.62
CA SER A 89 -15.99 14.77 11.50
C SER A 89 -17.29 15.03 10.74
N GLU A 90 -17.29 15.18 9.41
CA GLU A 90 -18.49 15.63 8.67
C GLU A 90 -18.93 14.74 7.50
N ARG A 91 -18.27 13.61 7.20
CA ARG A 91 -18.66 12.79 6.01
C ARG A 91 -18.72 11.27 6.14
N ARG A 92 -18.47 10.66 7.31
CA ARG A 92 -18.49 9.19 7.42
C ARG A 92 -19.20 8.66 8.66
N ALA A 93 -20.36 9.20 8.99
CA ALA A 93 -21.39 8.35 9.58
C ALA A 93 -21.82 7.34 8.50
N SER A 94 -21.72 6.05 8.80
CA SER A 94 -22.16 4.90 7.98
C SER A 94 -21.17 4.35 6.95
N THR A 95 -20.29 3.45 7.42
CA THR A 95 -20.32 2.04 7.01
C THR A 95 -19.42 1.29 7.98
N ALA A 96 -20.06 0.69 8.99
CA ALA A 96 -19.45 -0.33 9.80
C ALA A 96 -19.02 -1.52 8.92
N ARG A 97 -17.85 -2.10 9.20
CA ARG A 97 -17.62 -3.51 8.90
C ARG A 97 -17.76 -4.26 10.23
N PRO A 98 -18.79 -5.09 10.41
CA PRO A 98 -18.85 -5.99 11.55
C PRO A 98 -17.97 -7.22 11.30
N ASP A 99 -17.14 -7.51 12.29
CA ASP A 99 -16.64 -8.81 12.77
C ASP A 99 -16.27 -9.96 11.82
N SER A 100 -15.12 -10.56 12.16
CA SER A 100 -14.93 -11.97 12.60
C SER A 100 -13.65 -12.59 11.99
N LEU A 101 -12.78 -13.33 12.70
CA LEU A 101 -12.99 -14.25 13.84
C LEU A 101 -11.81 -14.29 14.85
N PRO A 102 -12.07 -14.82 16.08
CA PRO A 102 -11.09 -15.02 17.17
C PRO A 102 -10.21 -16.28 17.00
N PRO A 103 -9.14 -16.46 17.82
CA PRO A 103 -8.31 -17.66 17.81
C PRO A 103 -8.88 -18.81 18.68
N THR A 104 -8.36 -20.02 18.47
CA THR A 104 -8.58 -21.31 19.19
C THR A 104 -9.71 -22.19 18.61
N ALA A 105 -9.65 -23.53 18.54
CA ALA A 105 -9.01 -24.51 19.42
C ALA A 105 -8.67 -25.84 18.71
N ARG A 106 -7.89 -26.66 19.44
CA ARG A 106 -7.42 -28.04 19.18
C ARG A 106 -8.50 -29.02 18.70
N SER A 107 -8.11 -29.93 17.79
CA SER A 107 -8.78 -31.21 17.60
C SER A 107 -7.98 -32.32 18.28
N GLY A 108 -8.44 -32.74 19.45
CA GLY A 108 -8.12 -34.01 20.09
C GLY A 108 -9.43 -34.74 20.42
N GLU A 109 -9.35 -36.07 20.46
CA GLU A 109 -10.29 -37.06 21.00
C GLU A 109 -11.67 -37.27 20.33
N GLY A 110 -11.78 -38.38 19.59
CA GLY A 110 -13.03 -39.09 19.30
C GLY A 110 -12.98 -40.47 19.94
N LEU A 111 -13.52 -40.58 21.16
CA LEU A 111 -13.87 -41.82 21.85
C LEU A 111 -15.04 -42.47 21.09
N HIS A 112 -14.88 -43.71 20.63
CA HIS A 112 -16.00 -44.58 20.29
C HIS A 112 -16.08 -45.68 21.36
N ALA A 113 -16.97 -45.47 22.34
CA ALA A 113 -17.45 -46.51 23.24
C ALA A 113 -18.93 -46.70 22.94
N VAL A 114 -19.30 -47.93 22.57
CA VAL A 114 -20.69 -48.40 22.54
C VAL A 114 -20.70 -49.74 23.27
N PRO A 115 -21.30 -49.83 24.47
CA PRO A 115 -21.71 -51.11 25.03
C PRO A 115 -23.24 -51.21 24.94
N ASP A 116 -23.72 -52.23 24.24
CA ASP A 116 -25.12 -52.66 24.30
C ASP A 116 -25.21 -54.05 24.97
N PRO A 117 -26.34 -54.35 25.64
CA PRO A 117 -26.50 -55.50 26.55
C PRO A 117 -26.61 -56.87 25.86
#